data_AF-A0A5C7UUV9-F1
#
_entry.id   AF-A0A5C7UUV9-F1
#
_cell.length_a   1.000
_cell.length_b   1.000
_cell.length_c   1.000
_cell.angle_alpha   90.00
_cell.angle_beta   90.00
_cell.angle_gamma   90.00
#
_symmetry.space_group_name_H-M   'P 1'
#
loop_
_entity.id
_entity.type
_entity.pdbx_description
1 polymer ?
#
loop_
_entity_poly.entity_id
_entity_poly.type
_entity_poly.pdbx_seq_one_letter_code
_entity_poly.pdbx_strand_id
1 'polypeptide(L)'
;MSQSPEVGRVPPDFPRRADGALPGVQPKLVGRLIGGKVIVGETAEELAERYDACRDLAEQVTASALRKRSQYADLALQEFLRRLRKGVVAKGWDLDSRELDWLMREVAVGLGGRPEEASSEDVQAAAGRMPKTNDPR
;
A
#
# COMPACT_ATOMS: atom_id res chain seq x y z
N MET A 1 -35.60 -11.05 -0.34
CA MET A 1 -34.55 -12.07 -0.12
C MET A 1 -33.37 -11.35 0.49
N SER A 2 -33.02 -11.70 1.72
CA SER A 2 -32.02 -11.03 2.55
C SER A 2 -30.63 -11.26 1.96
N GLN A 3 -29.94 -10.20 1.52
CA GLN A 3 -28.51 -10.24 1.33
C GLN A 3 -27.86 -10.02 2.71
N SER A 4 -27.46 -11.12 3.34
CA SER A 4 -26.45 -11.08 4.40
C SER A 4 -25.15 -10.58 3.77
N PRO A 5 -24.53 -9.49 4.25
CA PRO A 5 -23.30 -9.00 3.64
C PRO A 5 -22.22 -10.06 3.82
N GLU A 6 -21.52 -10.38 2.73
CA GLU A 6 -20.51 -11.41 2.67
C GLU A 6 -19.31 -11.02 3.55
N VAL A 7 -19.36 -11.43 4.81
CA VAL A 7 -18.24 -11.37 5.76
C VAL A 7 -17.18 -12.38 5.31
N GLY A 8 -16.45 -12.03 4.25
CA GLY A 8 -15.42 -12.89 3.66
C GLY A 8 -14.66 -12.29 2.48
N ARG A 9 -15.06 -11.10 1.99
CA ARG A 9 -14.45 -10.50 0.80
C ARG A 9 -13.10 -9.81 1.05
N VAL A 10 -12.87 -9.32 2.26
CA VAL A 10 -11.63 -8.60 2.62
C VAL A 10 -10.69 -9.54 3.37
N PRO A 11 -9.46 -9.74 2.88
CA PRO A 11 -8.46 -10.57 3.56
C PRO A 11 -8.15 -10.07 4.98
N PRO A 12 -7.84 -10.97 5.93
CA PRO A 12 -7.55 -10.60 7.31
C PRO A 12 -6.31 -9.71 7.46
N ASP A 13 -5.36 -9.80 6.53
CA ASP A 13 -4.12 -9.05 6.44
C ASP A 13 -4.27 -7.65 5.80
N PHE A 14 -5.43 -7.34 5.20
CA PHE A 14 -5.71 -5.99 4.73
C PHE A 14 -5.83 -5.02 5.91
N PRO A 15 -5.17 -3.86 5.89
CA PRO A 15 -5.18 -2.92 6.99
C PRO A 15 -6.59 -2.39 7.25
N ARG A 16 -7.06 -2.59 8.47
CA ARG A 16 -8.31 -1.99 8.96
C ARG A 16 -7.99 -0.67 9.64
N ARG A 17 -8.77 0.37 9.36
CA ARG A 17 -8.62 1.62 10.10
C ARG A 17 -9.05 1.38 11.54
N ALA A 18 -8.16 1.69 12.48
CA ALA A 18 -8.51 1.67 13.89
C ALA A 18 -9.49 2.81 14.15
N ASP A 19 -10.55 2.53 14.88
CA ASP A 19 -11.64 3.47 15.17
C ASP A 19 -11.06 4.78 15.73
N GLY A 20 -11.12 5.87 14.94
CA GLY A 20 -10.88 7.23 15.44
C GLY A 20 -9.61 7.98 14.99
N ALA A 21 -8.86 7.55 13.97
CA ALA A 21 -7.72 8.33 13.48
C ALA A 21 -7.80 8.66 11.98
N LEU A 22 -8.54 9.71 11.63
CA LEU A 22 -8.39 10.45 10.37
C LEU A 22 -7.75 11.82 10.68
N PRO A 23 -6.46 12.05 10.35
CA PRO A 23 -5.89 13.38 10.42
C PRO A 23 -6.31 14.17 9.18
N GLY A 24 -7.07 15.26 9.37
CA GLY A 24 -7.11 16.35 8.37
C GLY A 24 -8.43 16.68 7.69
N VAL A 25 -9.56 16.12 8.12
CA VAL A 25 -10.88 16.63 7.71
C VAL A 25 -11.73 16.72 8.97
N GLN A 26 -12.23 17.91 9.32
CA GLN A 26 -13.25 18.04 10.36
C GLN A 26 -14.28 16.94 10.15
N PRO A 27 -14.56 16.07 11.14
CA PRO A 27 -15.51 15.03 10.93
C PRO A 27 -16.85 15.75 10.86
N LYS A 28 -17.36 15.94 9.64
CA LYS A 28 -18.80 15.95 9.42
C LYS A 28 -19.23 14.56 9.81
N LEU A 29 -19.38 14.37 11.12
CA LEU A 29 -20.15 13.30 11.74
C LEU A 29 -21.56 13.48 11.21
N VAL A 30 -21.80 13.07 9.97
CA VAL A 30 -23.13 12.68 9.53
C VAL A 30 -23.31 11.31 10.16
N GLY A 31 -23.52 11.30 11.48
CA GLY A 31 -23.95 10.12 12.20
C GLY A 31 -25.28 9.73 11.60
N ARG A 32 -25.29 8.76 10.67
CA ARG A 32 -26.51 8.12 10.25
C ARG A 32 -26.88 7.12 11.33
N LEU A 33 -27.90 7.49 12.08
CA LEU A 33 -28.54 6.65 13.08
C LEU A 33 -29.22 5.47 12.36
N ILE A 34 -28.57 4.31 12.30
CA ILE A 34 -29.22 3.07 11.87
C ILE A 34 -29.58 2.29 13.14
N GLY A 35 -30.87 2.20 13.47
CA GLY A 35 -31.35 1.42 14.61
C GLY A 35 -30.92 1.92 16.00
N GLY A 36 -30.62 3.22 16.16
CA GLY A 36 -30.34 3.82 17.47
C GLY A 36 -28.94 3.54 18.04
N LYS A 37 -28.00 2.99 17.25
CA LYS A 37 -26.61 2.79 17.67
C LYS A 37 -25.66 3.62 16.82
N VAL A 38 -24.79 4.37 17.48
CA VAL A 38 -23.67 5.07 16.86
C VAL A 38 -22.58 4.03 16.62
N ILE A 39 -22.37 3.64 15.35
CA ILE A 39 -21.19 2.84 15.00
C ILE A 39 -20.02 3.81 14.92
N VAL A 40 -19.03 3.59 15.78
CA VAL A 40 -17.74 4.27 15.75
C VAL A 40 -16.76 3.27 15.15
N GLY A 41 -16.35 3.47 13.89
CA GLY A 41 -15.47 2.57 13.15
C GLY A 41 -15.79 2.45 11.67
N GLU A 42 -14.82 2.00 10.87
CA GLU A 42 -14.99 1.69 9.44
C GLU A 42 -15.98 0.51 9.30
N THR A 43 -17.07 0.70 8.58
CA THR A 43 -18.07 -0.35 8.35
C THR A 43 -17.50 -1.47 7.47
N ALA A 44 -18.12 -2.65 7.51
CA ALA A 44 -17.72 -3.75 6.64
C ALA A 44 -17.84 -3.41 5.14
N GLU A 45 -18.84 -2.58 4.78
CA GLU A 45 -18.98 -2.09 3.41
C GLU A 45 -17.84 -1.11 3.03
N GLU A 46 -17.54 -0.12 3.88
CA GLU A 46 -16.45 0.83 3.63
C GLU A 46 -15.09 0.13 3.54
N LEU A 47 -14.85 -0.86 4.40
CA LEU A 47 -13.64 -1.68 4.34
C LEU A 47 -13.56 -2.47 3.02
N ALA A 48 -14.68 -3.01 2.53
CA ALA A 48 -14.73 -3.74 1.26
C ALA A 48 -14.52 -2.84 0.05
N GLU A 49 -15.12 -1.65 0.03
CA GLU A 49 -14.88 -0.63 -0.99
C GLU A 49 -13.42 -0.19 -1.00
N ARG A 50 -12.84 0.00 0.20
CA ARG A 50 -11.45 0.42 0.33
C ARG A 50 -10.48 -0.67 -0.13
N TYR A 51 -10.77 -1.93 0.20
CA TYR A 51 -10.03 -3.08 -0.27
C TYR A 51 -10.04 -3.16 -1.80
N ASP A 52 -11.20 -3.02 -2.44
CA ASP A 52 -11.31 -3.06 -3.90
C ASP A 52 -10.46 -1.96 -4.56
N ALA A 53 -10.57 -0.73 -4.07
CA ALA A 53 -9.80 0.39 -4.59
C ALA A 53 -8.29 0.14 -4.47
N CYS A 54 -7.84 -0.39 -3.33
CA CYS A 54 -6.43 -0.72 -3.12
C CYS A 54 -5.98 -1.89 -4.01
N ARG A 55 -6.82 -2.90 -4.20
CA ARG A 55 -6.55 -4.05 -5.06
C ARG A 55 -6.40 -3.64 -6.52
N ASP A 56 -7.35 -2.87 -7.05
CA ASP A 56 -7.29 -2.36 -8.42
C ASP A 56 -6.02 -1.53 -8.65
N LEU A 57 -5.63 -0.74 -7.64
CA LEU A 57 -4.41 0.04 -7.68
C LEU A 57 -3.15 -0.84 -7.66
N ALA A 58 -3.12 -1.89 -6.82
CA ALA A 58 -2.03 -2.86 -6.78
C ALA A 58 -1.87 -3.57 -8.14
N GLU A 59 -2.96 -3.95 -8.79
CA GLU A 59 -2.96 -4.55 -10.14
C GLU A 59 -2.39 -3.56 -11.18
N GLN A 60 -2.82 -2.31 -11.16
CA GLN A 60 -2.31 -1.26 -12.05
C GLN A 60 -0.82 -0.99 -11.85
N VAL A 61 -0.37 -0.86 -10.60
CA VAL A 61 1.03 -0.64 -10.26
C VAL A 61 1.87 -1.84 -10.67
N THR A 62 1.41 -3.07 -10.42
CA THR A 62 2.08 -4.30 -10.83
C THR A 62 2.26 -4.36 -12.35
N ALA A 63 1.19 -4.10 -13.12
CA ALA A 63 1.26 -4.09 -14.57
C ALA A 63 2.22 -3.02 -15.12
N SER A 64 2.27 -1.85 -14.46
CA SER A 64 3.24 -0.80 -14.79
C SER A 64 4.68 -1.21 -14.44
N ALA A 65 4.85 -1.84 -13.27
CA ALA A 65 6.14 -2.28 -12.75
C ALA A 65 6.74 -3.41 -13.60
N LEU A 66 5.96 -4.40 -14.01
CA LEU A 66 6.39 -5.46 -14.93
C LEU A 66 6.94 -4.90 -16.24
N ARG A 67 6.23 -3.92 -16.83
CA ARG A 67 6.68 -3.24 -18.05
C ARG A 67 8.02 -2.53 -17.85
N LYS A 68 8.17 -1.85 -16.71
CA LYS A 68 9.41 -1.15 -16.35
C LYS A 68 10.54 -2.09 -15.93
N ARG A 69 10.25 -3.31 -15.48
CA ARG A 69 11.27 -4.26 -14.99
C ARG A 69 12.33 -4.56 -16.05
N SER A 70 11.94 -4.64 -17.31
CA SER A 70 12.85 -4.79 -18.45
C SER A 70 13.90 -3.68 -18.57
N GLN A 71 13.53 -2.43 -18.23
CA GLN A 71 14.42 -1.27 -18.25
C GLN A 71 15.35 -1.20 -17.04
N TYR A 72 15.07 -2.00 -16.01
CA TYR A 72 15.81 -2.07 -14.75
C TYR A 72 16.23 -3.51 -14.44
N ALA A 73 16.54 -4.30 -15.47
CA ALA A 73 16.89 -5.71 -15.34
C ALA A 73 18.12 -5.92 -14.43
N ASP A 74 19.07 -4.99 -14.46
CA ASP A 74 20.28 -5.02 -13.64
C ASP A 74 20.06 -4.64 -12.17
N LEU A 75 18.89 -4.10 -11.82
CA LEU A 75 18.57 -3.75 -10.43
C LEU A 75 18.02 -4.96 -9.68
N ALA A 76 18.54 -5.18 -8.47
CA ALA A 76 17.91 -6.08 -7.50
C ALA A 76 16.43 -5.70 -7.29
N LEU A 77 15.57 -6.71 -7.11
CA LEU A 77 14.13 -6.49 -6.97
C LEU A 77 13.81 -5.54 -5.82
N GLN A 78 14.48 -5.68 -4.67
CA GLN A 78 14.34 -4.79 -3.52
C GLN A 78 14.63 -3.31 -3.87
N GLU A 79 15.70 -3.04 -4.61
CA GLU A 79 16.05 -1.67 -5.00
C GLU A 79 15.01 -1.09 -5.97
N PHE A 80 14.49 -1.92 -6.88
CA PHE A 80 13.41 -1.54 -7.77
C PHE A 80 12.11 -1.24 -7.00
N LEU A 81 11.72 -2.09 -6.04
CA LEU A 81 10.57 -1.88 -5.17
C LEU A 81 10.70 -0.59 -4.34
N ARG A 82 11.89 -0.29 -3.82
CA ARG A 82 12.16 0.97 -3.09
C ARG A 82 11.94 2.20 -3.97
N ARG A 83 12.40 2.16 -5.23
CA ARG A 83 12.16 3.24 -6.20
C ARG A 83 10.69 3.36 -6.57
N LEU A 84 10.01 2.23 -6.76
CA LEU A 84 8.59 2.19 -7.08
C LEU A 84 7.75 2.76 -5.94
N ARG A 85 8.04 2.41 -4.69
CA ARG A 85 7.40 2.97 -3.48
C ARG A 85 7.50 4.49 -3.44
N LYS A 86 8.69 5.05 -3.71
CA LYS A 86 8.88 6.51 -3.83
C LYS A 86 8.03 7.11 -4.94
N GLY A 87 7.95 6.42 -6.09
CA GLY A 87 7.11 6.81 -7.20
C GLY A 87 5.61 6.84 -6.85
N VAL A 88 5.13 5.84 -6.13
CA VAL A 88 3.74 5.74 -5.64
C VAL A 88 3.43 6.88 -4.66
N VAL A 89 4.30 7.12 -3.67
CA VAL A 89 4.15 8.24 -2.73
C VAL A 89 4.12 9.59 -3.47
N ALA A 90 5.00 9.78 -4.46
CA ALA A 90 5.05 11.00 -5.26
C ALA A 90 3.80 11.22 -6.14
N LYS A 91 3.00 10.18 -6.41
CA LYS A 91 1.71 10.34 -7.10
C LYS A 91 0.65 11.02 -6.23
N GLY A 92 0.86 11.11 -4.92
CA GLY A 92 -0.07 11.76 -4.00
C GLY A 92 -1.42 11.04 -3.92
N TRP A 93 -1.44 9.74 -4.18
CA TRP A 93 -2.64 8.94 -3.94
C TRP A 93 -2.96 8.95 -2.45
N ASP A 94 -4.25 9.05 -2.14
CA ASP A 94 -4.75 9.00 -0.77
C ASP A 94 -4.60 7.57 -0.26
N LEU A 95 -3.40 7.18 0.18
CA LEU A 95 -3.04 5.91 0.79
C LEU A 95 -2.38 6.21 2.14
N ASP A 96 -2.84 5.57 3.19
CA ASP A 96 -2.14 5.59 4.47
C ASP A 96 -0.88 4.69 4.42
N SER A 97 -0.05 4.74 5.46
CA SER A 97 1.20 3.98 5.51
C SER A 97 0.97 2.47 5.43
N ARG A 98 -0.09 1.96 6.06
CA ARG A 98 -0.42 0.53 6.10
C ARG A 98 -0.98 0.05 4.76
N GLU A 99 -1.80 0.87 4.11
CA GLU A 99 -2.33 0.61 2.76
C GLU A 99 -1.20 0.63 1.73
N LEU A 100 -0.25 1.57 1.85
CA LEU A 100 0.95 1.61 1.02
C LEU A 100 1.83 0.37 1.24
N ASP A 101 2.04 -0.04 2.50
CA ASP A 101 2.81 -1.26 2.80
C ASP A 101 2.13 -2.50 2.21
N TRP A 102 0.81 -2.63 2.39
CA TRP A 102 0.03 -3.71 1.80
C TRP A 102 0.15 -3.72 0.27
N LEU A 103 -0.05 -2.57 -0.39
CA LEU A 103 0.08 -2.43 -1.84
C LEU A 103 1.47 -2.85 -2.33
N MET A 104 2.54 -2.43 -1.64
CA MET A 104 3.90 -2.77 -2.04
C MET A 104 4.20 -4.27 -1.88
N ARG A 105 3.60 -4.95 -0.89
CA ARG A 105 3.70 -6.40 -0.72
C ARG A 105 3.02 -7.14 -1.86
N GLU A 106 1.80 -6.72 -2.23
CA GLU A 106 1.08 -7.29 -3.38
C GLU A 106 1.87 -7.11 -4.68
N VAL A 107 2.46 -5.93 -4.89
CA VAL A 107 3.32 -5.67 -6.05
C VAL A 107 4.56 -6.56 -6.05
N ALA A 108 5.21 -6.78 -4.90
CA ALA A 108 6.36 -7.69 -4.83
C ALA A 108 5.98 -9.11 -5.23
N VAL A 109 4.87 -9.63 -4.73
CA VAL A 109 4.33 -10.94 -5.11
C VAL A 109 3.99 -10.98 -6.61
N GLY A 110 3.34 -9.95 -7.14
CA GLY A 110 3.01 -9.83 -8.56
C GLY A 110 4.23 -9.76 -9.49
N LEU A 111 5.39 -9.34 -8.97
CA LEU A 111 6.68 -9.38 -9.67
C LEU A 111 7.44 -10.70 -9.49
N GLY A 112 6.86 -11.68 -8.79
CA GLY A 112 7.46 -12.98 -8.48
C GLY A 112 8.43 -12.96 -7.30
N GLY A 113 8.46 -11.86 -6.52
CA GLY A 113 9.22 -11.75 -5.28
C GLY A 113 8.43 -12.20 -4.07
N ARG A 114 9.05 -12.09 -2.90
CA ARG A 114 8.44 -12.36 -1.61
C ARG A 114 7.92 -11.07 -0.98
N PRO A 115 6.79 -11.10 -0.24
CA PRO A 115 6.19 -9.89 0.32
C PRO A 115 7.13 -9.17 1.32
N GLU A 116 8.01 -9.88 2.02
CA GLU A 116 9.00 -9.28 2.92
C GLU A 116 10.01 -8.37 2.20
N GLU A 117 10.24 -8.56 0.90
CA GLU A 117 11.14 -7.72 0.10
C GLU A 117 10.60 -6.31 -0.12
N ALA A 118 9.30 -6.10 0.13
CA ALA A 118 8.64 -4.81 0.12
C ALA A 118 8.58 -4.12 1.49
N SER A 119 8.76 -4.89 2.57
CA SER A 119 8.62 -4.40 3.94
C SER A 119 9.79 -3.49 4.30
N SER A 120 9.49 -2.29 4.77
CA SER A 120 10.48 -1.25 5.09
C SER A 120 11.05 -1.39 6.51
N GLU A 121 11.24 -2.60 7.00
CA GLU A 121 12.03 -2.82 8.22
C GLU A 121 13.48 -3.12 7.81
N ASP A 122 14.34 -2.14 8.11
CA ASP A 122 15.77 -2.05 7.84
C ASP A 122 16.53 -3.37 7.63
N VAL A 123 17.09 -3.54 6.42
CA VAL A 123 18.48 -4.00 6.30
C VAL A 123 19.34 -2.78 6.02
N GLN A 124 19.72 -2.11 7.11
CA GLN A 124 20.90 -1.28 7.13
C GLN A 124 22.12 -2.17 6.81
N ALA A 125 22.98 -1.73 5.88
CA ALA A 125 24.25 -2.33 5.44
C ALA A 125 24.24 -3.32 4.25
N ALA A 126 24.19 -2.79 3.01
CA ALA A 126 24.97 -3.31 1.87
C ALA A 126 24.81 -2.44 0.60
N ALA A 127 25.28 -1.19 0.65
CA ALA A 127 25.72 -0.50 -0.58
C ALA A 127 27.03 0.18 -0.24
N GLY A 128 28.12 -0.53 -0.53
CA GLY A 128 29.49 -0.07 -0.32
C GLY A 128 29.70 1.33 -0.90
N ARG A 129 30.23 2.21 -0.05
CA ARG A 129 31.41 3.04 -0.33
C ARG A 129 31.74 3.14 -1.84
N MET A 130 31.18 4.12 -2.53
CA MET A 130 31.88 4.71 -3.67
C MET A 130 32.96 5.64 -3.11
N PRO A 131 34.26 5.38 -3.32
CA PRO A 131 35.25 6.41 -3.08
C PRO A 131 34.95 7.56 -4.03
N LYS A 132 34.73 8.76 -3.49
CA LYS A 132 34.78 9.98 -4.31
C LYS A 132 36.22 10.05 -4.83
N THR A 133 36.41 9.71 -6.10
CA THR A 133 37.65 9.99 -6.81
C THR A 133 37.80 11.50 -6.83
N ASN A 134 38.74 11.96 -6.02
CA ASN A 134 39.31 13.28 -6.12
C ASN A 134 40.12 13.30 -7.42
N ASP A 135 39.70 14.07 -8.42
CA ASP A 135 40.53 14.33 -9.60
C ASP A 135 40.87 15.82 -9.61
N PRO A 136 42.13 16.18 -9.33
CA PRO A 136 42.62 17.54 -9.47
C PRO A 136 43.20 17.74 -10.88
N ARG A 137 42.69 18.73 -11.61
CA ARG A 137 43.49 19.52 -12.57
C ARG A 137 43.04 20.97 -12.59
#